data_AF-A0A3C1XBQ6-F1
#
_entry.id   AF-A0A3C1XBQ6-F1
#
_cell.length_a   1.000
_cell.length_b   1.000
_cell.length_c   1.000
_cell.angle_alpha   90.00
_cell.angle_beta   90.00
_cell.angle_gamma   90.00
#
_symmetry.space_group_name_H-M   'P 1'
#
loop_
_entity.id
_entity.type
_entity.pdbx_description
1 polymer ?
#
loop_
_entity_poly.entity_id
_entity_poly.type
_entity_poly.pdbx_seq_one_letter_code
_entity_poly.pdbx_strand_id
1 'polypeptide(L)'
;LPDEIPMVPDELTPEIYKSLISREEHVMPLGLNKLSAQPEFFKFFEAKSLGIFPASAKQFKLLMPFLMEQIFEAAGEAELVLIDASKNLEHYASQSTAYISKEAIITQNMDLQKALKAWLEEETTTARVLIMNGLADLVTQLNIQQGQLVSLLTQNNPNKQLIVMDYFTRVGNSFNMPTTAVRENAYQILFGGDLNSQHLIENLPLEVKKEVVNKNVLHAVKDEEFFNIVVPVESEEA
;
A
#
# COMPACT_ATOMS: atom_id res chain seq x y z
N LEU A 1 -31.89 -21.56 -10.88
CA LEU A 1 -30.82 -21.63 -11.90
C LEU A 1 -29.50 -21.57 -11.14
N PRO A 2 -28.41 -22.22 -11.60
CA PRO A 2 -27.11 -21.95 -11.01
C PRO A 2 -26.78 -20.46 -11.20
N ASP A 3 -26.18 -19.83 -10.19
CA ASP A 3 -25.69 -18.47 -10.33
C ASP A 3 -24.56 -18.44 -11.37
N GLU A 4 -24.52 -17.39 -12.19
CA GLU A 4 -23.44 -17.22 -13.18
C GLU A 4 -22.08 -17.15 -12.47
N ILE A 5 -21.05 -17.77 -13.06
CA ILE A 5 -19.70 -17.72 -12.51
C ILE A 5 -19.25 -16.26 -12.55
N PRO A 6 -18.92 -15.65 -11.40
CA PRO A 6 -18.50 -14.25 -11.37
C PRO A 6 -17.17 -14.09 -12.13
N MET A 7 -17.11 -13.11 -13.02
CA MET A 7 -15.91 -12.79 -13.79
C MET A 7 -15.61 -11.29 -13.68
N VAL A 8 -14.33 -10.96 -13.53
CA VAL A 8 -13.87 -9.57 -13.67
C VAL A 8 -14.05 -9.15 -15.14
N PRO A 9 -14.58 -7.96 -15.43
CA PRO A 9 -14.70 -7.48 -16.80
C PRO A 9 -13.33 -7.38 -17.48
N ASP A 10 -13.30 -7.57 -18.80
CA ASP A 10 -12.07 -7.48 -19.61
C ASP A 10 -11.39 -6.11 -19.47
N GLU A 11 -12.20 -5.05 -19.34
CA GLU A 11 -11.77 -3.69 -19.04
C GLU A 11 -12.40 -3.23 -17.72
N LEU A 12 -11.55 -2.84 -16.77
CA LEU A 12 -11.97 -2.28 -15.49
C LEU A 12 -11.42 -0.86 -15.37
N THR A 13 -12.19 0.13 -15.82
CA THR A 13 -11.85 1.55 -15.64
C THR A 13 -12.31 2.06 -14.27
N PRO A 14 -11.77 3.18 -13.76
CA PRO A 14 -12.26 3.81 -12.53
C PRO A 14 -13.77 4.10 -12.56
N GLU A 15 -14.34 4.51 -13.70
CA GLU A 15 -15.77 4.79 -13.86
C GLU A 15 -16.61 3.53 -13.73
N ILE A 16 -16.20 2.46 -14.42
CA ILE A 16 -16.87 1.16 -14.34
C ILE A 16 -16.82 0.69 -12.89
N TYR A 17 -15.65 0.70 -12.27
CA TYR A 17 -15.47 0.25 -10.90
C TYR A 17 -16.30 1.07 -9.90
N LYS A 18 -16.37 2.39 -10.06
CA LYS A 18 -17.19 3.28 -9.23
C LYS A 18 -18.68 2.92 -9.26
N SER A 19 -19.19 2.36 -10.36
CA SER A 19 -20.57 1.88 -10.45
C SER A 19 -20.82 0.56 -9.69
N LEU A 20 -19.76 -0.17 -9.35
CA LEU A 20 -19.81 -1.48 -8.68
C LEU A 20 -19.68 -1.38 -7.15
N ILE A 21 -19.35 -0.20 -6.62
CA ILE A 21 -19.11 0.01 -5.20
C ILE A 21 -20.02 1.09 -4.62
N SER A 22 -20.34 0.94 -3.34
CA SER A 22 -20.85 2.05 -2.53
C SER A 22 -19.68 2.68 -1.80
N ARG A 23 -19.56 4.01 -1.84
CA ARG A 23 -18.51 4.72 -1.09
C ARG A 23 -18.89 4.80 0.38
N GLU A 24 -17.93 4.46 1.22
CA GLU A 24 -18.02 4.53 2.68
C GLU A 24 -16.85 5.36 3.21
N GLU A 25 -17.09 6.14 4.27
CA GLU A 25 -16.06 6.93 4.92
C GLU A 25 -14.97 6.02 5.51
N HIS A 26 -13.71 6.41 5.37
CA HIS A 26 -12.56 5.64 5.87
C HIS A 26 -12.43 4.23 5.28
N VAL A 27 -13.08 3.95 4.15
CA VAL A 27 -12.91 2.71 3.40
C VAL A 27 -12.23 3.05 2.08
N MET A 28 -11.07 2.43 1.85
CA MET A 28 -10.28 2.53 0.62
C MET A 28 -10.63 1.35 -0.30
N PRO A 29 -11.33 1.59 -1.42
CA PRO A 29 -11.48 0.60 -2.47
C PRO A 29 -10.14 0.25 -3.13
N LEU A 30 -9.92 -1.03 -3.41
CA LEU A 30 -8.66 -1.54 -3.97
C LEU A 30 -8.79 -2.05 -5.41
N GLY A 31 -10.00 -2.45 -5.80
CA GLY A 31 -10.29 -3.10 -7.07
C GLY A 31 -11.21 -4.31 -6.90
N LEU A 32 -11.20 -5.22 -7.87
CA LEU A 32 -11.99 -6.45 -7.83
C LEU A 32 -11.11 -7.66 -7.55
N ASN A 33 -11.56 -8.53 -6.65
CA ASN A 33 -10.97 -9.85 -6.47
C ASN A 33 -11.06 -10.64 -7.78
N LYS A 34 -9.92 -11.13 -8.28
CA LYS A 34 -9.83 -11.81 -9.58
C LYS A 34 -10.68 -13.08 -9.66
N LEU A 35 -10.89 -13.76 -8.53
CA LEU A 35 -11.64 -15.03 -8.49
C LEU A 35 -13.13 -14.82 -8.22
N SER A 36 -13.49 -13.93 -7.28
CA SER A 36 -14.89 -13.74 -6.88
C SER A 36 -15.59 -12.58 -7.60
N ALA A 37 -14.84 -11.76 -8.35
CA ALA A 37 -15.29 -10.49 -8.93
C ALA A 37 -15.94 -9.53 -7.92
N GLN A 38 -15.71 -9.73 -6.62
CA GLN A 38 -16.21 -8.85 -5.57
C GLN A 38 -15.24 -7.70 -5.31
N PRO A 39 -15.73 -6.51 -4.97
CA PRO A 39 -14.88 -5.40 -4.53
C PRO A 39 -14.07 -5.74 -3.28
N GLU A 40 -12.79 -5.41 -3.32
CA GLU A 40 -11.86 -5.53 -2.19
C GLU A 40 -11.58 -4.16 -1.58
N PHE A 41 -11.45 -4.13 -0.25
CA PHE A 41 -11.32 -2.88 0.51
C PHE A 41 -10.28 -2.99 1.62
N PHE A 42 -9.67 -1.85 1.93
CA PHE A 42 -8.89 -1.62 3.14
C PHE A 42 -9.58 -0.56 4.00
N LYS A 43 -9.73 -0.82 5.30
CA LYS A 43 -10.39 0.10 6.23
C LYS A 43 -9.36 0.88 7.03
N PHE A 44 -9.45 2.20 6.96
CA PHE A 44 -8.59 3.12 7.70
C PHE A 44 -9.02 3.16 9.16
N PHE A 45 -8.06 3.46 10.04
CA PHE A 45 -8.33 3.67 11.47
C PHE A 45 -8.91 2.45 12.20
N GLU A 46 -8.70 1.24 11.68
CA GLU A 46 -9.02 -0.03 12.36
C GLU A 46 -7.80 -0.68 13.03
N ALA A 47 -6.78 0.13 13.40
CA ALA A 47 -5.53 -0.36 13.98
C ALA A 47 -4.76 -1.36 13.07
N LYS A 48 -4.86 -1.19 11.75
CA LYS A 48 -4.25 -2.06 10.74
C LYS A 48 -3.28 -1.26 9.87
N SER A 49 -2.17 -1.86 9.46
CA SER A 49 -1.22 -1.25 8.50
C SER A 49 -1.42 -1.80 7.09
N LEU A 50 -1.09 -0.98 6.09
CA LEU A 50 -1.12 -1.35 4.68
C LEU A 50 0.29 -1.24 4.07
N GLY A 51 0.72 -2.28 3.37
CA GLY A 51 1.90 -2.25 2.50
C GLY A 51 1.50 -2.24 1.04
N ILE A 52 2.10 -1.36 0.22
CA ILE A 52 1.86 -1.31 -1.24
C ILE A 52 3.20 -1.36 -1.98
N PHE A 53 3.44 -2.45 -2.72
CA PHE A 53 4.72 -2.75 -3.35
C PHE A 53 4.60 -3.09 -4.83
N PRO A 54 4.44 -2.10 -5.73
CA PRO A 54 4.42 -2.36 -7.16
C PRO A 54 5.75 -2.97 -7.64
N ALA A 55 5.67 -3.84 -8.65
CA ALA A 55 6.78 -4.58 -9.22
C ALA A 55 7.84 -3.69 -9.87
N SER A 56 7.41 -2.57 -10.45
CA SER A 56 8.25 -1.72 -11.29
C SER A 56 7.69 -0.31 -11.40
N ALA A 57 8.51 0.62 -11.89
CA ALA A 57 8.07 1.97 -12.22
C ALA A 57 6.92 2.00 -13.25
N LYS A 58 6.83 1.02 -14.16
CA LYS A 58 5.73 0.94 -15.13
C LYS A 58 4.41 0.58 -14.44
N GLN A 59 4.44 -0.43 -13.57
CA GLN A 59 3.26 -0.81 -12.80
C GLN A 59 2.86 0.29 -11.81
N PHE A 60 3.84 0.93 -11.15
CA PHE A 60 3.59 2.09 -10.29
C PHE A 60 2.83 3.20 -11.04
N LYS A 61 3.32 3.62 -12.23
CA LYS A 61 2.67 4.65 -13.03
C LYS A 61 1.24 4.29 -13.43
N LEU A 62 0.99 3.01 -13.68
CA LEU A 62 -0.32 2.50 -14.06
C LEU A 62 -1.30 2.50 -12.88
N LEU A 63 -0.86 2.06 -11.70
CA LEU A 63 -1.73 1.78 -10.56
C LEU A 63 -1.87 2.93 -9.56
N MET A 64 -0.81 3.71 -9.36
CA MET A 64 -0.79 4.72 -8.30
C MET A 64 -1.76 5.88 -8.50
N PRO A 65 -2.16 6.32 -9.73
CA PRO A 65 -3.21 7.30 -9.87
C PRO A 65 -4.49 6.89 -9.13
N PHE A 66 -5.00 5.70 -9.43
CA PHE A 66 -6.18 5.15 -8.76
C PHE A 66 -5.95 4.96 -7.25
N LEU A 67 -4.87 4.26 -6.86
CA LEU A 67 -4.65 3.92 -5.45
C LEU A 67 -4.43 5.15 -4.56
N MET A 68 -3.73 6.18 -5.05
CA MET A 68 -3.53 7.41 -4.29
C MET A 68 -4.81 8.22 -4.16
N GLU A 69 -5.63 8.30 -5.21
CA GLU A 69 -6.97 8.90 -5.12
C GLU A 69 -7.79 8.20 -4.01
N GLN A 70 -7.79 6.87 -3.98
CA GLN A 70 -8.52 6.13 -2.96
C GLN A 70 -7.94 6.33 -1.54
N ILE A 71 -6.61 6.52 -1.41
CA ILE A 71 -5.99 6.87 -0.12
C ILE A 71 -6.44 8.25 0.36
N PHE A 72 -6.42 9.26 -0.51
CA PHE A 72 -6.84 10.62 -0.15
C PHE A 72 -8.33 10.67 0.23
N GLU A 73 -9.18 9.99 -0.55
CA GLU A 73 -10.60 9.91 -0.26
C GLU A 73 -10.88 9.18 1.07
N ALA A 74 -10.19 8.05 1.34
CA ALA A 74 -10.36 7.31 2.58
C ALA A 74 -9.78 8.06 3.80
N ALA A 75 -8.73 8.86 3.62
CA ALA A 75 -8.20 9.71 4.67
C ALA A 75 -9.23 10.77 5.12
N GLY A 76 -10.07 11.26 4.19
CA GLY A 76 -11.07 12.30 4.48
C GLY A 76 -10.41 13.56 5.03
N GLU A 77 -10.89 14.04 6.17
CA GLU A 77 -10.36 15.23 6.86
C GLU A 77 -9.13 14.94 7.76
N ALA A 78 -8.57 13.73 7.71
CA ALA A 78 -7.40 13.37 8.50
C ALA A 78 -6.14 14.15 8.08
N GLU A 79 -5.24 14.43 9.03
CA GLU A 79 -3.95 15.02 8.70
C GLU A 79 -3.09 13.98 7.96
N LEU A 80 -2.73 14.27 6.72
CA LEU A 80 -1.96 13.35 5.88
C LEU A 80 -0.52 13.84 5.76
N VAL A 81 0.41 13.02 6.27
CA VAL A 81 1.85 13.23 6.17
C VAL A 81 2.42 12.28 5.13
N LEU A 82 2.97 12.83 4.05
CA LEU A 82 3.60 12.08 2.98
C LEU A 82 5.13 12.26 3.04
N ILE A 83 5.84 11.17 3.37
CA ILE A 83 7.29 11.09 3.30
C ILE A 83 7.68 10.38 2.00
N ASP A 84 8.31 11.10 1.07
CA ASP A 84 8.66 10.57 -0.27
C ASP A 84 10.18 10.49 -0.48
N ALA A 85 10.77 9.36 -0.07
CA ALA A 85 12.19 9.07 -0.32
C ALA A 85 12.48 8.64 -1.78
N SER A 86 11.46 8.15 -2.48
CA SER A 86 11.57 7.65 -3.87
C SER A 86 11.37 8.74 -4.92
N LYS A 87 10.85 9.92 -4.54
CA LYS A 87 10.57 11.07 -5.40
C LYS A 87 9.64 10.74 -6.57
N ASN A 88 8.70 9.84 -6.36
CA ASN A 88 7.72 9.42 -7.37
C ASN A 88 6.27 9.74 -6.94
N LEU A 89 6.09 10.46 -5.83
CA LEU A 89 4.80 10.96 -5.32
C LEU A 89 4.77 12.48 -5.15
N GLU A 90 5.79 13.21 -5.64
CA GLU A 90 5.90 14.67 -5.53
C GLU A 90 4.67 15.43 -6.06
N HIS A 91 4.02 14.93 -7.12
CA HIS A 91 2.81 15.54 -7.68
C HIS A 91 1.59 15.48 -6.74
N TYR A 92 1.63 14.64 -5.70
CA TYR A 92 0.61 14.59 -4.66
C TYR A 92 0.90 15.49 -3.45
N ALA A 93 2.02 16.21 -3.43
CA ALA A 93 2.41 17.05 -2.29
C ALA A 93 1.31 18.04 -1.88
N SER A 94 0.59 18.63 -2.86
CA SER A 94 -0.49 19.60 -2.61
C SER A 94 -1.76 18.99 -2.00
N GLN A 95 -1.91 17.67 -2.05
CA GLN A 95 -3.04 16.93 -1.47
C GLN A 95 -2.72 16.40 -0.06
N SER A 96 -1.49 16.60 0.41
CA SER A 96 -1.05 16.23 1.76
C SER A 96 -1.04 17.45 2.69
N THR A 97 -1.34 17.23 3.97
CA THR A 97 -1.16 18.25 5.01
C THR A 97 0.31 18.61 5.17
N ALA A 98 1.20 17.62 5.08
CA ALA A 98 2.63 17.82 5.09
C ALA A 98 3.33 16.88 4.10
N TYR A 99 4.18 17.45 3.25
CA TYR A 99 5.02 16.70 2.31
C TYR A 99 6.49 16.83 2.70
N ILE A 100 7.18 15.70 2.82
CA ILE A 100 8.59 15.61 3.18
C ILE A 100 9.32 14.95 2.01
N SER A 101 10.06 15.76 1.27
CA SER A 101 10.82 15.29 0.11
C SER A 101 12.07 14.49 0.50
N LYS A 102 12.63 13.76 -0.48
CA LYS A 102 13.94 13.12 -0.37
C LYS A 102 15.04 14.05 0.14
N GLU A 103 15.09 15.29 -0.35
CA GLU A 103 16.07 16.29 0.06
C GLU A 103 15.85 16.74 1.51
N ALA A 104 14.60 16.86 1.95
CA ALA A 104 14.24 17.16 3.34
C ALA A 104 14.64 16.01 4.29
N ILE A 105 14.49 14.74 3.89
CA ILE A 105 14.92 13.58 4.69
C ILE A 105 16.41 13.63 4.99
N ILE A 106 17.22 14.03 4.01
CA ILE A 106 18.68 14.14 4.16
C ILE A 106 19.05 15.32 5.05
N THR A 107 18.45 16.48 4.82
CA THR A 107 18.83 17.74 5.51
C THR A 107 18.23 17.87 6.91
N GLN A 108 17.08 17.25 7.18
CA GLN A 108 16.34 17.32 8.44
C GLN A 108 16.24 15.95 9.14
N ASN A 109 17.19 15.06 8.85
CA ASN A 109 17.21 13.68 9.30
C ASN A 109 16.91 13.49 10.79
N MET A 110 17.60 14.24 11.65
CA MET A 110 17.44 14.15 13.10
C MET A 110 16.05 14.57 13.57
N ASP A 111 15.45 15.57 12.93
CA ASP A 111 14.11 16.04 13.30
C ASP A 111 13.04 15.07 12.80
N LEU A 112 13.25 14.45 11.63
CA LEU A 112 12.37 13.40 11.15
C LEU A 112 12.43 12.14 12.03
N GLN A 113 13.61 11.75 12.51
CA GLN A 113 13.74 10.66 13.50
C GLN A 113 12.97 10.97 14.79
N LYS A 114 13.08 12.19 15.31
CA LYS A 114 12.30 12.63 16.50
C LYS A 114 10.80 12.63 16.20
N ALA A 115 10.38 13.09 15.04
CA ALA A 115 8.97 13.11 14.63
C ALA A 115 8.40 11.70 14.53
N LEU A 116 9.13 10.74 13.95
CA LEU A 116 8.72 9.33 13.92
C LEU A 116 8.67 8.70 15.31
N LYS A 117 9.58 9.08 16.21
CA LYS A 117 9.51 8.64 17.60
C LYS A 117 8.29 9.22 18.32
N ALA A 118 8.03 10.51 18.15
CA ALA A 118 6.83 11.16 18.68
C ALA A 118 5.54 10.53 18.11
N TRP A 119 5.54 10.18 16.82
CA TRP A 119 4.43 9.43 16.21
C TRP A 119 4.15 8.10 16.91
N LEU A 120 5.15 7.40 17.43
CA LEU A 120 4.93 6.16 18.18
C LEU A 120 4.41 6.42 19.60
N GLU A 121 4.86 7.50 20.24
CA GLU A 121 4.59 7.78 21.66
C GLU A 121 3.31 8.61 21.89
N GLU A 122 2.87 9.38 20.90
CA GLU A 122 1.78 10.34 21.07
C GLU A 122 0.40 9.65 21.12
N GLU A 123 -0.41 10.01 22.11
CA GLU A 123 -1.85 9.77 22.07
C GLU A 123 -2.51 11.00 21.44
N THR A 124 -3.19 10.82 20.30
CA THR A 124 -3.88 11.89 19.58
C THR A 124 -5.34 11.52 19.38
N THR A 125 -6.22 12.51 19.53
CA THR A 125 -7.64 12.40 19.16
C THR A 125 -7.89 12.81 17.70
N THR A 126 -6.88 13.39 17.04
CA THR A 126 -6.96 13.80 15.64
C THR A 126 -6.55 12.62 14.77
N ALA A 127 -7.38 12.29 13.79
CA ALA A 127 -7.07 11.26 12.80
C ALA A 127 -5.88 11.69 11.92
N ARG A 128 -4.88 10.82 11.78
CA ARG A 128 -3.68 11.06 10.99
C ARG A 128 -3.31 9.87 10.14
N VAL A 129 -2.88 10.13 8.91
CA VAL A 129 -2.36 9.14 7.97
C VAL A 129 -0.89 9.44 7.72
N LEU A 130 -0.02 8.47 7.97
CA LEU A 130 1.39 8.54 7.62
C LEU A 130 1.65 7.63 6.41
N ILE A 131 2.11 8.22 5.31
CA ILE A 131 2.58 7.50 4.12
C ILE A 131 4.10 7.53 4.10
N MET A 132 4.73 6.37 4.21
CA MET A 132 6.17 6.19 4.11
C MET A 132 6.53 5.56 2.77
N ASN A 133 6.92 6.37 1.78
CA ASN A 133 7.30 5.92 0.46
C ASN A 133 8.82 5.84 0.28
N GLY A 134 9.31 4.72 -0.26
CA GLY A 134 10.72 4.37 -0.31
C GLY A 134 11.19 3.74 1.01
N LEU A 135 10.43 2.79 1.55
CA LEU A 135 10.67 2.17 2.85
C LEU A 135 12.14 1.73 3.06
N ALA A 136 12.76 1.09 2.07
CA ALA A 136 14.14 0.61 2.20
C ALA A 136 15.15 1.77 2.36
N ASP A 137 14.92 2.88 1.66
CA ASP A 137 15.72 4.10 1.83
C ASP A 137 15.45 4.76 3.17
N LEU A 138 14.20 4.86 3.60
CA LEU A 138 13.82 5.46 4.88
C LEU A 138 14.44 4.71 6.05
N VAL A 139 14.39 3.38 6.02
CA VAL A 139 15.02 2.53 7.04
C VAL A 139 16.51 2.83 7.16
N THR A 140 17.20 2.95 6.03
CA THR A 140 18.65 3.19 5.99
C THR A 140 18.99 4.62 6.39
N GLN A 141 18.35 5.61 5.80
CA GLN A 141 18.65 7.02 6.00
C GLN A 141 18.26 7.49 7.40
N LEU A 142 17.11 7.05 7.92
CA LEU A 142 16.64 7.41 9.25
C LEU A 142 17.13 6.42 10.32
N ASN A 143 17.99 5.46 9.98
CA ASN A 143 18.54 4.48 10.91
C ASN A 143 17.44 3.79 11.75
N ILE A 144 16.32 3.45 11.09
CA ILE A 144 15.17 2.82 11.74
C ILE A 144 15.58 1.39 12.11
N GLN A 145 15.57 1.10 13.40
CA GLN A 145 15.87 -0.24 13.91
C GLN A 145 14.67 -1.16 13.67
N GLN A 146 14.92 -2.48 13.60
CA GLN A 146 13.85 -3.47 13.37
C GLN A 146 12.69 -3.32 14.38
N GLY A 147 12.98 -3.17 15.67
CA GLY A 147 11.95 -2.98 16.69
C GLY A 147 11.11 -1.71 16.49
N GLN A 148 11.72 -0.64 15.96
CA GLN A 148 11.02 0.60 15.63
C GLN A 148 10.11 0.43 14.41
N LEU A 149 10.59 -0.25 13.36
CA LEU A 149 9.77 -0.54 12.19
C LEU A 149 8.58 -1.46 12.54
N VAL A 150 8.82 -2.49 13.34
CA VAL A 150 7.74 -3.35 13.87
C VAL A 150 6.74 -2.52 14.67
N SER A 151 7.21 -1.61 15.53
CA SER A 151 6.32 -0.72 16.29
C SER A 151 5.47 0.16 15.37
N LEU A 152 6.06 0.73 14.32
CA LEU A 152 5.32 1.51 13.32
C LEU A 152 4.23 0.68 12.64
N LEU A 153 4.55 -0.56 12.25
CA LEU A 153 3.61 -1.45 11.56
C LEU A 153 2.47 -1.96 12.45
N THR A 154 2.69 -2.06 13.77
CA THR A 154 1.76 -2.70 14.71
C THR A 154 1.00 -1.74 15.62
N GLN A 155 1.56 -0.56 15.94
CA GLN A 155 0.94 0.40 16.87
C GLN A 155 -0.03 1.38 16.17
N ASN A 156 -0.72 0.90 15.14
CA ASN A 156 -1.84 1.64 14.55
C ASN A 156 -2.99 1.68 15.55
N ASN A 157 -3.81 2.73 15.47
CA ASN A 157 -4.94 2.91 16.39
C ASN A 157 -6.10 3.63 15.67
N PRO A 158 -7.25 3.85 16.33
CA PRO A 158 -8.39 4.55 15.73
C PRO A 158 -8.14 5.98 15.24
N ASN A 159 -6.96 6.54 15.47
CA ASN A 159 -6.57 7.88 15.04
C ASN A 159 -5.24 7.89 14.26
N LYS A 160 -4.59 6.74 14.07
CA LYS A 160 -3.30 6.63 13.38
C LYS A 160 -3.32 5.50 12.37
N GLN A 161 -3.13 5.86 11.11
CA GLN A 161 -3.04 4.93 9.99
C GLN A 161 -1.65 5.02 9.35
N LEU A 162 -0.93 3.92 9.29
CA LEU A 162 0.31 3.79 8.55
C LEU A 162 0.09 3.11 7.20
N ILE A 163 0.67 3.70 6.16
CA ILE A 163 0.83 3.08 4.84
C ILE A 163 2.32 3.09 4.50
N VAL A 164 2.89 1.93 4.18
CA VAL A 164 4.27 1.82 3.71
C VAL A 164 4.30 1.46 2.23
N MET A 165 5.20 2.10 1.48
CA MET A 165 5.34 1.90 0.03
C MET A 165 6.80 1.77 -0.36
N ASP A 166 7.07 0.92 -1.34
CA ASP A 166 8.35 0.87 -2.06
C ASP A 166 8.17 0.03 -3.33
N TYR A 167 9.21 -0.14 -4.15
CA TYR A 167 9.18 -1.19 -5.15
C TYR A 167 9.34 -2.56 -4.51
N PHE A 168 8.60 -3.54 -5.04
CA PHE A 168 8.68 -4.94 -4.63
C PHE A 168 10.12 -5.48 -4.65
N THR A 169 10.94 -5.03 -5.62
CA THR A 169 12.35 -5.43 -5.72
C THR A 169 13.25 -4.92 -4.59
N ARG A 170 12.71 -4.13 -3.66
CA ARG A 170 13.44 -3.57 -2.51
C ARG A 170 12.94 -4.11 -1.17
N VAL A 171 11.68 -4.55 -1.11
CA VAL A 171 10.99 -4.94 0.14
C VAL A 171 10.30 -6.30 0.03
N GLY A 172 10.33 -6.97 -1.12
CA GLY A 172 9.59 -8.22 -1.33
C GLY A 172 10.38 -9.36 -1.97
N ASN A 173 11.53 -9.07 -2.60
CA ASN A 173 12.38 -10.08 -3.27
C ASN A 173 13.72 -10.37 -2.56
N SER A 174 13.90 -9.84 -1.34
CA SER A 174 15.12 -10.06 -0.54
C SER A 174 14.77 -10.38 0.92
N PHE A 175 15.64 -11.05 1.66
CA PHE A 175 15.45 -11.33 3.10
C PHE A 175 15.96 -10.19 3.99
N ASN A 176 15.84 -8.94 3.52
CA ASN A 176 16.29 -7.78 4.30
C ASN A 176 15.28 -7.44 5.41
N MET A 177 15.71 -6.59 6.35
CA MET A 177 14.89 -6.19 7.49
C MET A 177 13.51 -5.61 7.08
N PRO A 178 13.39 -4.72 6.09
CA PRO A 178 12.09 -4.27 5.58
C PRO A 178 11.16 -5.42 5.17
N THR A 179 11.64 -6.40 4.39
CA THR A 179 10.81 -7.52 3.95
C THR A 179 10.28 -8.33 5.12
N THR A 180 11.17 -8.73 6.04
CA THR A 180 10.79 -9.54 7.20
C THR A 180 9.79 -8.81 8.09
N ALA A 181 10.05 -7.54 8.39
CA ALA A 181 9.17 -6.74 9.24
C ALA A 181 7.78 -6.55 8.60
N VAL A 182 7.71 -6.22 7.31
CA VAL A 182 6.44 -6.06 6.60
C VAL A 182 5.68 -7.37 6.56
N ARG A 183 6.31 -8.47 6.12
CA ARG A 183 5.68 -9.79 6.04
C ARG A 183 5.04 -10.22 7.36
N GLU A 184 5.74 -10.01 8.46
CA GLU A 184 5.33 -10.53 9.78
C GLU A 184 4.37 -9.60 10.53
N ASN A 185 4.25 -8.32 10.13
CA ASN A 185 3.57 -7.32 10.94
C ASN A 185 2.59 -6.42 10.17
N ALA A 186 2.63 -6.41 8.84
CA ALA A 186 1.65 -5.66 8.06
C ALA A 186 0.34 -6.45 7.98
N TYR A 187 -0.79 -5.77 8.26
CA TYR A 187 -2.10 -6.43 8.23
C TYR A 187 -2.52 -6.83 6.82
N GLN A 188 -2.34 -5.93 5.85
CA GLN A 188 -2.60 -6.20 4.45
C GLN A 188 -1.40 -5.77 3.61
N ILE A 189 -0.99 -6.63 2.68
CA ILE A 189 0.14 -6.39 1.79
C ILE A 189 -0.35 -6.53 0.36
N LEU A 190 -0.22 -5.47 -0.43
CA LEU A 190 -0.45 -5.46 -1.86
C LEU A 190 0.89 -5.43 -2.56
N PHE A 191 1.17 -6.35 -3.49
CA PHE A 191 2.43 -6.39 -4.20
C PHE A 191 2.28 -6.89 -5.62
N GLY A 192 3.12 -6.39 -6.52
CA GLY A 192 3.24 -6.92 -7.87
C GLY A 192 4.48 -7.79 -8.02
N GLY A 193 4.67 -8.31 -9.22
CA GLY A 193 5.89 -9.00 -9.62
C GLY A 193 5.64 -10.49 -9.82
N ASP A 194 6.73 -11.25 -9.85
CA ASP A 194 6.67 -12.69 -10.03
C ASP A 194 6.68 -13.41 -8.67
N LEU A 195 5.80 -14.40 -8.52
CA LEU A 195 5.61 -15.17 -7.29
C LEU A 195 6.69 -16.23 -7.03
N ASN A 196 7.61 -16.49 -7.97
CA ASN A 196 8.73 -17.40 -7.74
C ASN A 196 9.85 -16.74 -6.93
N SER A 197 10.03 -15.43 -7.09
CA SER A 197 11.11 -14.66 -6.45
C SER A 197 10.70 -13.90 -5.19
N GLN A 198 9.45 -14.04 -4.74
CA GLN A 198 8.90 -13.32 -3.60
C GLN A 198 9.22 -13.98 -2.26
N HIS A 199 9.34 -13.16 -1.22
CA HIS A 199 9.61 -13.57 0.17
C HIS A 199 8.59 -13.01 1.17
N LEU A 200 7.45 -12.50 0.68
CA LEU A 200 6.31 -12.02 1.48
C LEU A 200 5.35 -13.16 1.88
N ILE A 201 5.41 -14.30 1.20
CA ILE A 201 4.57 -15.48 1.45
C ILE A 201 5.45 -16.73 1.43
N GLU A 202 5.43 -17.52 2.50
CA GLU A 202 6.38 -18.64 2.63
C GLU A 202 5.95 -19.88 1.83
N ASN A 203 4.64 -20.17 1.75
CA ASN A 203 4.13 -21.48 1.33
C ASN A 203 3.15 -21.42 0.14
N LEU A 204 3.47 -20.67 -0.91
CA LEU A 204 2.65 -20.67 -2.14
C LEU A 204 2.79 -21.98 -2.95
N PRO A 205 1.67 -22.58 -3.41
CA PRO A 205 1.68 -23.72 -4.33
C PRO A 205 2.42 -23.41 -5.65
N LEU A 206 3.01 -24.44 -6.28
CA LEU A 206 3.78 -24.28 -7.53
C LEU A 206 2.91 -23.80 -8.69
N GLU A 207 1.64 -24.18 -8.71
CA GLU A 207 0.67 -23.81 -9.73
C GLU A 207 0.40 -22.30 -9.68
N VAL A 208 0.23 -21.77 -8.46
CA VAL A 208 0.04 -20.34 -8.20
C VAL A 208 1.30 -19.56 -8.59
N LYS A 209 2.50 -20.07 -8.27
CA LYS A 209 3.76 -19.41 -8.62
C LYS A 209 4.03 -19.27 -10.12
N LYS A 210 3.39 -20.10 -10.95
CA LYS A 210 3.52 -20.04 -12.42
C LYS A 210 2.53 -19.08 -13.07
N GLU A 211 1.59 -18.53 -12.32
CA GLU A 211 0.59 -17.62 -12.85
C GLU A 211 1.25 -16.32 -13.33
N VAL A 212 1.06 -15.99 -14.60
CA VAL A 212 1.43 -14.69 -15.15
C VAL A 212 0.23 -13.78 -15.06
N VAL A 213 0.35 -12.68 -14.32
CA VAL A 213 -0.72 -11.70 -14.13
C VAL A 213 -0.48 -10.43 -14.94
N ASN A 214 -1.57 -9.75 -15.30
CA ASN A 214 -1.52 -8.46 -16.00
C ASN A 214 -0.91 -7.37 -15.11
N LYS A 215 -0.42 -6.29 -15.73
CA LYS A 215 0.22 -5.18 -14.99
C LYS A 215 -0.74 -4.47 -14.03
N ASN A 216 -2.03 -4.50 -14.30
CA ASN A 216 -3.03 -3.92 -13.41
C ASN A 216 -3.44 -4.84 -12.25
N VAL A 217 -2.79 -6.01 -12.11
CA VAL A 217 -3.06 -6.94 -11.02
C VAL A 217 -2.02 -6.75 -9.91
N LEU A 218 -2.49 -6.67 -8.68
CA LEU A 218 -1.69 -6.83 -7.48
C LEU A 218 -2.06 -8.13 -6.78
N HIS A 219 -1.05 -8.86 -6.35
CA HIS A 219 -1.19 -9.90 -5.35
C HIS A 219 -1.52 -9.24 -4.01
N ALA A 220 -2.37 -9.89 -3.22
CA ALA A 220 -2.77 -9.43 -1.91
C ALA A 220 -2.58 -10.56 -0.89
N VAL A 221 -2.08 -10.17 0.28
CA VAL A 221 -2.12 -10.99 1.50
C VAL A 221 -2.89 -10.20 2.54
N LYS A 222 -3.90 -10.82 3.13
CA LYS A 222 -4.70 -10.25 4.22
C LYS A 222 -5.13 -11.39 5.11
N ASP A 223 -4.89 -11.28 6.42
CA ASP A 223 -5.27 -12.32 7.39
C ASP A 223 -4.77 -13.73 6.98
N GLU A 224 -3.52 -13.84 6.52
CA GLU A 224 -2.88 -15.07 5.99
C GLU A 224 -3.50 -15.63 4.70
N GLU A 225 -4.51 -14.98 4.13
CA GLU A 225 -5.13 -15.38 2.87
C GLU A 225 -4.49 -14.68 1.68
N PHE A 226 -4.18 -15.46 0.65
CA PHE A 226 -3.63 -14.97 -0.62
C PHE A 226 -4.72 -14.89 -1.68
N PHE A 227 -4.79 -13.75 -2.37
CA PHE A 227 -5.66 -13.54 -3.53
C PHE A 227 -5.07 -12.50 -4.48
N ASN A 228 -5.72 -12.31 -5.63
CA ASN A 228 -5.32 -11.34 -6.64
C ASN A 228 -6.39 -10.25 -6.76
N ILE A 229 -5.97 -9.00 -6.82
CA ILE A 229 -6.84 -7.83 -7.02
C ILE A 229 -6.55 -7.26 -8.40
N VAL A 230 -7.58 -7.13 -9.22
CA VAL A 230 -7.54 -6.37 -10.47
C VAL A 230 -7.85 -4.92 -10.12
N VAL A 231 -6.82 -4.08 -10.20
CA VAL A 231 -6.92 -2.65 -9.90
C VAL A 231 -7.50 -1.92 -11.12
N PRO A 232 -8.46 -1.01 -10.93
CA PRO A 232 -8.97 -0.18 -12.01
C PRO A 232 -7.88 0.69 -12.61
N VAL A 233 -7.86 0.79 -13.93
CA VAL A 233 -6.89 1.58 -14.68
C VAL A 233 -7.60 2.32 -15.81
N GLU A 234 -7.13 3.53 -16.12
CA GLU A 234 -7.61 4.27 -17.29
C GLU A 234 -7.47 3.39 -18.54
N SER A 235 -8.51 3.40 -19.39
CA SER A 235 -8.39 2.77 -20.71
C SER A 235 -7.27 3.44 -21.47
N GLU A 236 -6.34 2.67 -22.05
CA GLU A 236 -5.44 3.22 -23.05
C GLU A 236 -6.34 3.73 -24.19
N GLU A 237 -6.45 5.05 -24.38
CA GLU A 237 -7.12 5.60 -25.56
C GLU A 237 -6.49 4.94 -26.80
N ALA A 238 -7.30 4.20 -27.55
CA ALA A 238 -6.89 3.47 -28.74
C ALA A 238 -6.47 4.39 -29.90
#